data_AF-A0A6J4H4I7-F1
#
_entry.id   AF-A0A6J4H4I7-F1
#
_cell.length_a   1.000
_cell.length_b   1.000
_cell.length_c   1.000
_cell.angle_alpha   90.00
_cell.angle_beta   90.00
_cell.angle_gamma   90.00
#
_symmetry.space_group_name_H-M   'P 1'
#
loop_
_entity.id
_entity.type
_entity.pdbx_description
1 polymer ?
#
loop_
_entity_poly.entity_id
_entity_poly.type
_entity_poly.pdbx_seq_one_letter_code
_entity_poly.pdbx_strand_id
1 'polypeptide(L)' 'MSDQTGNIKRSDIESKLREIQGEVDTAASSAKPIGMAVVAAGAVALLVVAYLLGSRKGKKKSTVVEIRRV' A
#
# COMPACT_ATOMS: atom_id res chain seq x y z
N MET A 1 -40.98 2.84 -20.02
CA MET A 1 -40.19 1.60 -20.00
C MET A 1 -39.91 1.26 -21.47
N SER A 2 -39.01 1.99 -22.12
CA SER A 2 -38.91 2.01 -23.58
C SER A 2 -37.49 1.70 -24.04
N ASP A 3 -37.42 0.76 -24.97
CA ASP A 3 -36.34 0.46 -25.92
C ASP A 3 -35.10 -0.30 -25.41
N GLN A 4 -35.25 -1.63 -25.27
CA GLN A 4 -34.14 -2.61 -25.19
C GLN A 4 -33.95 -3.40 -26.51
N THR A 5 -34.59 -2.99 -27.61
CA THR A 5 -34.57 -3.73 -28.89
C THR A 5 -34.06 -2.87 -30.05
N GLY A 6 -33.05 -2.02 -29.80
CA GLY A 6 -32.37 -1.21 -30.80
C GLY A 6 -30.86 -1.40 -30.72
N ASN A 7 -30.18 -1.40 -31.87
CA ASN A 7 -28.72 -1.59 -31.96
C ASN A 7 -27.98 -0.70 -30.96
N ILE A 8 -27.14 -1.34 -30.13
CA ILE A 8 -26.30 -0.65 -29.15
C ILE A 8 -25.41 0.36 -29.87
N LYS A 9 -25.51 1.64 -29.49
CA LYS A 9 -24.66 2.70 -30.02
C LYS A 9 -23.41 2.86 -29.16
N ARG A 10 -22.35 3.41 -29.75
CA ARG A 10 -21.10 3.73 -29.05
C ARG A 10 -21.34 4.63 -27.83
N SER A 11 -22.28 5.57 -27.93
CA SER A 11 -22.68 6.47 -26.84
C SER A 11 -23.21 5.72 -25.61
N ASP A 12 -23.93 4.62 -25.83
CA ASP A 12 -24.57 3.86 -24.77
C ASP A 12 -23.51 3.10 -23.96
N ILE A 13 -22.50 2.56 -24.66
CA ILE A 13 -21.32 1.94 -24.04
C ILE A 13 -20.50 2.97 -23.27
N GLU A 14 -20.24 4.14 -23.86
CA GLU A 14 -19.47 5.20 -23.17
C GLU A 14 -20.19 5.69 -21.91
N SER A 15 -21.51 5.88 -21.98
CA SER A 15 -22.32 6.27 -20.83
C SER A 15 -22.23 5.22 -19.71
N LYS A 16 -22.36 3.92 -20.05
CA LYS A 16 -22.26 2.83 -19.06
C LYS A 16 -20.86 2.67 -18.48
N LEU A 17 -19.82 2.80 -19.31
CA LEU A 17 -18.45 2.75 -18.83
C LEU A 17 -18.12 3.91 -17.90
N ARG A 18 -18.63 5.11 -18.20
CA ARG A 18 -18.44 6.31 -17.36
C ARG A 18 -19.20 6.21 -16.03
N GLU A 19 -20.38 5.59 -16.03
CA GLU A 19 -21.14 5.27 -14.83
C GLU A 19 -20.34 4.32 -13.91
N ILE A 20 -19.85 3.20 -14.47
CA ILE A 20 -19.01 2.24 -13.74
C ILE A 20 -17.72 2.91 -13.26
N GLN A 21 -17.09 3.74 -14.10
CA GLN A 21 -15.85 4.44 -13.78
C GLN A 21 -16.01 5.40 -12.58
N GLY A 22 -17.13 6.13 -12.50
CA GLY A 22 -17.42 7.02 -11.38
C GLY A 22 -17.53 6.30 -10.04
N GLU A 23 -18.10 5.09 -10.03
CA GLU A 23 -18.18 4.25 -8.84
C GLU A 23 -16.80 3.73 -8.41
N VAL A 24 -15.99 3.24 -9.35
CA VAL A 24 -14.62 2.79 -9.02
C VAL A 24 -13.70 3.94 -8.61
N ASP A 25 -13.83 5.13 -9.20
CA ASP A 25 -13.05 6.31 -8.78
C ASP A 25 -13.41 6.76 -7.37
N THR A 26 -14.69 6.69 -7.01
CA THR A 26 -15.16 6.99 -5.65
C THR A 26 -14.59 5.99 -4.65
N ALA A 27 -14.69 4.68 -4.94
CA ALA A 27 -14.13 3.63 -4.10
C ALA A 27 -12.59 3.75 -3.97
N ALA A 28 -11.89 4.04 -5.08
CA ALA A 28 -10.45 4.22 -5.10
C ALA A 28 -10.03 5.45 -4.28
N SER A 29 -10.77 6.57 -4.38
CA SER A 29 -10.50 7.78 -3.61
C SER A 29 -10.67 7.53 -2.11
N SER A 30 -11.72 6.80 -1.69
CA SER A 30 -11.93 6.41 -0.29
C SER A 30 -10.87 5.42 0.23
N ALA A 31 -10.38 4.52 -0.63
CA ALA A 31 -9.35 3.54 -0.26
C ALA A 31 -7.92 4.13 -0.26
N LYS A 32 -7.68 5.24 -0.97
CA LYS A 32 -6.34 5.84 -1.14
C LYS A 32 -5.64 6.17 0.19
N PRO A 33 -6.29 6.82 1.19
CA PRO A 33 -5.65 7.13 2.46
C PRO A 33 -5.31 5.87 3.26
N ILE A 34 -6.21 4.88 3.24
CA ILE A 34 -6.03 3.59 3.92
C ILE A 34 -4.86 2.83 3.27
N GLY A 35 -4.83 2.76 1.94
CA GLY A 35 -3.74 2.15 1.19
C GLY A 35 -2.39 2.79 1.49
N MET A 36 -2.33 4.13 1.53
CA MET A 36 -1.11 4.86 1.90
C MET A 36 -0.66 4.55 3.33
N ALA A 37 -1.60 4.48 4.29
CA ALA A 37 -1.29 4.11 5.67
C ALA A 37 -0.74 2.69 5.79
N VAL A 38 -1.32 1.72 5.08
CA VAL A 38 -0.85 0.32 5.07
C VAL A 38 0.56 0.21 4.50
N VAL A 39 0.83 0.89 3.39
CA VAL A 39 2.18 0.91 2.78
C VAL A 39 3.21 1.52 3.73
N ALA A 40 2.88 2.67 4.34
CA ALA A 40 3.76 3.33 5.29
C ALA A 40 4.04 2.45 6.53
N ALA A 41 3.00 1.85 7.11
CA ALA A 41 3.14 0.93 8.24
C ALA A 41 3.99 -0.30 7.88
N GLY A 42 3.78 -0.88 6.69
CA GLY A 42 4.58 -1.98 6.19
C GLY A 42 6.06 -1.62 6.04
N ALA A 43 6.37 -0.45 5.52
CA ALA A 43 7.74 0.05 5.40
C ALA A 43 8.43 0.19 6.77
N VAL A 44 7.73 0.79 7.75
CA VAL A 44 8.25 0.91 9.12
C VAL A 44 8.47 -0.48 9.75
N ALA A 45 7.53 -1.40 9.57
CA ALA A 45 7.67 -2.77 10.08
C ALA A 45 8.91 -3.48 9.50
N LEU A 46 9.17 -3.33 8.19
CA LEU A 46 10.36 -3.88 7.55
C LEU A 46 11.65 -3.30 8.14
N LEU A 47 11.70 -1.99 8.38
CA LEU A 47 12.85 -1.34 9.02
C LEU A 47 13.08 -1.86 10.44
N VAL A 48 12.00 -2.04 11.23
CA VAL A 48 12.08 -2.63 12.57
C VAL A 48 12.64 -4.05 12.52
N VAL A 49 12.14 -4.88 11.61
CA VAL A 49 12.64 -6.26 11.43
C VAL A 49 14.12 -6.25 11.07
N ALA A 50 14.52 -5.44 10.09
CA ALA A 50 15.91 -5.30 9.69
C ALA A 50 16.81 -4.86 10.85
N TYR A 51 16.38 -3.85 11.62
CA TYR A 51 17.09 -3.37 12.81
C TYR A 51 17.24 -4.46 13.88
N LEU A 52 16.18 -5.21 14.19
CA LEU A 52 16.22 -6.27 15.19
C LEU A 52 17.16 -7.41 14.78
N LEU A 53 17.14 -7.80 13.50
CA LEU A 53 18.05 -8.81 12.95
C LEU A 53 19.52 -8.34 13.04
N GLY A 54 19.78 -7.08 12.70
CA GLY A 54 21.10 -6.46 12.81
C GLY A 54 21.59 -6.36 14.27
N SER A 55 20.75 -5.82 15.16
CA SER A 55 21.02 -5.63 16.59
C SER A 55 21.36 -6.96 17.27
N ARG A 56 20.61 -8.04 16.96
CA ARG A 56 20.88 -9.37 17.52
C ARG A 56 22.26 -9.90 17.12
N LYS A 57 22.71 -9.66 15.88
CA LYS A 57 24.05 -10.05 15.43
C LYS A 57 25.14 -9.13 16.00
N GLY A 58 24.89 -7.82 16.07
CA GLY A 58 25.83 -6.85 16.63
C GLY A 58 26.15 -7.11 18.09
N LYS A 59 25.14 -7.38 18.92
CA LYS A 59 25.32 -7.72 20.35
C LYS A 59 26.20 -8.96 20.55
N LYS A 60 26.05 -9.99 19.70
CA LYS A 60 26.88 -11.20 19.77
C LYS A 60 28.33 -11.00 19.36
N LYS A 61 28.63 -9.96 18.59
CA LYS A 61 29.97 -9.65 18.06
C LYS A 61 30.65 -8.50 18.81
N SER A 62 30.10 -8.07 19.95
CA SER A 62 30.67 -6.98 20.74
C SER A 62 31.93 -7.45 21.44
N THR A 63 33.07 -6.79 21.16
CA THR A 63 34.33 -6.98 21.88
C THR A 63 34.33 -6.06 23.10
N VAL A 64 34.41 -6.63 24.30
CA VAL A 64 34.60 -5.87 25.53
C VAL A 64 36.09 -5.62 25.70
N VAL A 65 36.48 -4.35 25.75
CA VAL A 65 37.85 -3.95 26.10
C VAL A 65 37.85 -3.41 27.53
N GLU A 66 38.51 -4.11 28.44
CA GLU A 66 38.77 -3.60 29.77
C GLU A 66 39.94 -2.61 29.71
N ILE A 67 39.67 -1.33 30.00
CA ILE A 67 40.71 -0.32 30.07
C ILE A 67 41.44 -0.48 31.39
N ARG A 68 42.62 -1.09 31.35
CA ARG A 68 43.52 -1.18 32.51
C ARG A 68 44.48 0.00 32.49
N ARG A 69 44.45 0.82 33.55
CA ARG A 69 45.41 1.91 33.74
C ARG A 69 46.71 1.32 34.29
N VAL A 70 47.81 1.47 33.55
CA VAL A 70 49.17 1.15 33.99
C VAL A 70 49.79 2.32 34.73
#